data_AF-A0A653GXH5-F1
#
_entry.id   AF-A0A653GXH5-F1
#
_cell.length_a   1.000
_cell.length_b   1.000
_cell.length_c   1.000
_cell.angle_alpha   90.00
_cell.angle_beta   90.00
_cell.angle_gamma   90.00
#
_symmetry.space_group_name_H-M   'P 1'
#
loop_
_entity.id
_entity.type
_entity.pdbx_description
1 polymer ?
#
loop_
_entity_poly.entity_id
_entity_poly.type
_entity_poly.pdbx_seq_one_letter_code
_entity_poly.pdbx_strand_id
1 'polypeptide(L)'
;MKDLSLKQLSAIIILDMDGKRIAVKYYNENSQKMNEKVYTRTQGSNCFLDLSNSEPVNFKCEEAYNNLLTIESQKLFEADITEKVKRMGYTSNEVDIIVLETYTILFLSVNDINIYVVGDETNNELILNELLLTVHQSLLSVTNNKIDRKHLLNKLNSVYLLLDEIADSGIIMETNPNVIINRLYMQEGDFQEPTALNQAISSAKDNIIRSLLSGT
;
A
#
# COMPACT_ATOMS: atom_id res chain seq x y z
N MET A 1 5.90 30.52 -5.20
CA MET A 1 4.93 29.47 -5.55
C MET A 1 5.39 28.24 -4.80
N LYS A 2 4.56 27.62 -3.94
CA LYS A 2 4.89 26.33 -3.33
C LYS A 2 5.02 25.37 -4.51
N ASP A 3 6.19 24.79 -4.73
CA ASP A 3 6.39 23.84 -5.83
C ASP A 3 5.29 22.78 -5.71
N LEU A 4 4.61 22.48 -6.82
CA LEU A 4 3.57 21.44 -6.83
C LEU A 4 4.26 20.11 -6.53
N SER A 5 4.24 19.71 -5.26
CA SER A 5 4.66 18.38 -4.84
C SER A 5 3.72 17.37 -5.50
N LEU A 6 4.27 16.53 -6.38
CA LEU A 6 3.55 15.42 -7.01
C LEU A 6 3.16 14.33 -6.01
N LYS A 7 3.77 14.33 -4.82
CA LYS A 7 3.55 13.34 -3.77
C LYS A 7 2.19 13.54 -3.11
N GLN A 8 1.35 12.52 -3.18
CA GLN A 8 0.00 12.53 -2.60
C GLN A 8 -0.07 11.77 -1.27
N LEU A 9 0.85 10.84 -1.04
CA LEU A 9 0.83 9.94 0.11
C LEU A 9 2.08 10.08 0.95
N SER A 10 1.88 10.19 2.25
CA SER A 10 2.92 10.09 3.26
C SER A 10 3.13 8.64 3.70
N ALA A 11 2.04 7.87 3.88
CA ALA A 11 2.13 6.47 4.28
C ALA A 11 0.86 5.65 3.97
N ILE A 12 1.04 4.33 3.86
CA ILE A 12 -0.04 3.34 4.02
C ILE A 12 0.34 2.45 5.20
N ILE A 13 -0.57 2.33 6.18
CA ILE A 13 -0.29 1.67 7.46
C ILE A 13 -1.43 0.68 7.75
N ILE A 14 -1.08 -0.57 8.04
CA ILE A 14 -2.01 -1.61 8.47
C ILE A 14 -1.57 -2.07 9.86
N LEU A 15 -2.40 -1.77 10.85
CA LEU A 15 -2.19 -2.12 12.24
C LEU A 15 -3.22 -3.15 12.69
N ASP A 16 -2.88 -3.87 13.73
CA ASP A 16 -3.81 -4.66 14.53
C ASP A 16 -4.67 -3.75 15.44
N MET A 17 -5.73 -4.30 16.03
CA MET A 17 -6.59 -3.60 17.00
C MET A 17 -5.80 -3.01 18.19
N ASP A 18 -4.70 -3.66 18.57
CA ASP A 18 -3.81 -3.21 19.64
C ASP A 18 -2.86 -2.07 19.23
N GLY A 19 -2.81 -1.70 17.94
CA GLY A 19 -1.85 -0.74 17.39
C GLY A 19 -0.51 -1.37 16.98
N LYS A 20 -0.43 -2.71 16.95
CA LYS A 20 0.78 -3.41 16.51
C LYS A 20 0.85 -3.45 14.98
N ARG A 21 2.03 -3.14 14.41
CA ARG A 21 2.27 -3.19 12.96
C ARG A 21 2.01 -4.60 12.38
N ILE A 22 1.23 -4.65 11.30
CA ILE A 22 1.10 -5.82 10.41
C ILE A 22 1.90 -5.55 9.14
N ALA A 23 1.58 -4.46 8.44
CA ALA A 23 2.31 -4.00 7.26
C ALA A 23 2.33 -2.47 7.26
N VAL A 24 3.49 -1.86 7.03
CA VAL A 24 3.62 -0.40 7.00
C VAL A 24 4.54 0.02 5.86
N LYS A 25 4.16 1.09 5.14
CA LYS A 25 4.95 1.65 4.06
C LYS A 25 4.92 3.18 4.15
N TYR A 26 6.06 3.76 4.49
CA TYR A 26 6.27 5.22 4.58
C TYR A 26 7.02 5.71 3.35
N TYR A 27 6.48 6.73 2.68
CA TYR A 27 6.95 7.21 1.37
C TYR A 27 7.90 8.41 1.47
N ASN A 28 8.86 8.36 2.38
CA ASN A 28 9.78 9.48 2.59
C ASN A 28 10.94 9.46 1.59
N GLU A 29 11.49 10.62 1.25
CA GLU A 29 12.58 10.74 0.25
C GLU A 29 13.84 9.93 0.62
N ASN A 30 14.04 9.62 1.90
CA ASN A 30 15.14 8.77 2.35
C ASN A 30 14.89 7.27 2.14
N SER A 31 13.64 6.81 1.98
CA SER A 31 13.32 5.43 1.64
C SER A 31 13.91 5.04 0.27
N GLN A 32 13.99 6.01 -0.66
CA GLN A 32 14.61 5.84 -1.97
C GLN A 32 16.14 5.63 -1.88
N LYS A 33 16.83 6.40 -1.01
CA LYS A 33 18.29 6.29 -0.82
C LYS A 33 18.73 4.99 -0.15
N MET A 34 17.88 4.37 0.67
CA MET A 34 18.16 3.04 1.24
C MET A 34 18.00 1.94 0.20
N ASN A 35 16.98 2.00 -0.65
CA ASN A 35 16.75 0.98 -1.68
C ASN A 35 17.87 0.97 -2.74
N GLU A 36 18.33 2.13 -3.23
CA GLU A 36 19.46 2.20 -4.18
C GLU A 36 20.78 1.65 -3.61
N LYS A 37 21.05 1.86 -2.32
CA LYS A 37 22.24 1.30 -1.64
C LYS A 37 22.19 -0.22 -1.47
N VAL A 38 20.99 -0.81 -1.41
CA VAL A 38 20.81 -2.27 -1.30
C VAL A 38 21.01 -2.95 -2.65
N TYR A 39 20.55 -2.34 -3.75
CA TYR A 39 20.77 -2.88 -5.10
C TYR A 39 22.20 -2.72 -5.63
N THR A 40 22.99 -1.77 -5.09
CA THR A 40 24.37 -1.52 -5.53
C THR A 40 25.44 -2.25 -4.72
N ARG A 41 25.07 -3.04 -3.70
CA ARG A 41 26.06 -3.81 -2.91
C ARG A 41 26.34 -5.18 -3.53
N THR A 42 26.84 -5.17 -4.76
CA THR A 42 27.68 -6.27 -5.27
C THR A 42 28.84 -5.64 -6.03
N GLN A 43 30.04 -5.79 -5.45
CA GLN A 43 31.36 -5.35 -5.93
C GLN A 43 31.84 -3.97 -5.41
N GLY A 44 32.73 -4.02 -4.41
CA GLY A 44 33.95 -3.21 -4.42
C GLY A 44 33.94 -1.79 -3.83
N SER A 45 34.70 -1.63 -2.74
CA SER A 45 35.56 -0.49 -2.37
C SER A 45 34.97 0.88 -1.95
N ASN A 46 35.30 1.22 -0.70
CA ASN A 46 35.64 2.53 -0.09
C ASN A 46 35.00 3.82 -0.64
N CYS A 47 34.19 4.50 0.18
CA CYS A 47 33.94 5.92 0.00
C CYS A 47 34.10 6.70 1.32
N PHE A 48 35.09 7.58 1.26
CA PHE A 48 35.58 8.56 2.20
C PHE A 48 34.51 9.64 2.48
N LEU A 49 34.31 9.99 3.74
CA LEU A 49 33.50 11.13 4.16
C LEU A 49 34.44 12.33 4.33
N ASP A 50 34.30 13.34 3.48
CA ASP A 50 34.82 14.68 3.73
C ASP A 50 33.67 15.67 3.73
N LEU A 51 33.36 16.21 4.91
CA LEU A 51 32.45 17.33 5.11
C LEU A 51 33.28 18.48 5.68
N SER A 52 33.85 19.28 4.80
CA SER A 52 34.35 20.61 5.15
C SER A 52 33.27 21.67 4.89
N ASN A 53 32.81 22.26 6.00
CA ASN A 53 32.28 23.61 6.14
C ASN A 53 30.97 24.00 5.42
N SER A 54 29.87 23.94 6.17
CA SER A 54 28.90 25.05 6.24
C SER A 54 28.08 24.93 7.53
N GLU A 55 28.13 25.96 8.37
CA GLU A 55 27.42 26.05 9.66
C GLU A 55 25.91 25.86 9.49
N PRO A 56 25.22 25.13 10.40
CA PRO A 56 23.78 24.97 10.31
C PRO A 56 23.09 26.26 10.76
N VAL A 57 22.49 26.96 9.79
CA VAL A 57 21.51 28.02 10.06
C VAL A 57 20.30 27.38 10.73
N ASN A 58 20.18 27.64 12.03
CA ASN A 58 19.10 27.22 12.90
C ASN A 58 17.77 27.89 12.49
N PHE A 59 17.00 27.24 11.61
CA PHE A 59 15.58 27.51 11.41
C PHE A 59 14.79 26.39 12.08
N LYS A 60 14.41 26.59 13.35
CA LYS A 60 13.48 25.70 14.05
C LYS A 60 12.07 25.91 13.51
N CYS A 61 11.69 25.10 12.53
CA CYS A 61 10.32 24.61 12.43
C CYS A 61 10.32 23.25 13.11
N GLU A 62 9.57 23.09 14.20
CA GLU A 62 9.31 21.75 14.74
C GLU A 62 8.43 21.02 13.72
N GLU A 63 9.06 20.33 12.78
CA GLU A 63 8.37 19.55 11.76
C GLU A 63 7.68 18.36 12.43
N ALA A 64 6.35 18.27 12.25
CA ALA A 64 5.48 17.23 12.80
C ALA A 64 6.10 15.83 12.65
N TYR A 65 6.33 15.15 13.77
CA TYR A 65 6.94 13.82 13.84
C TYR A 65 8.26 13.66 13.05
N ASN A 66 9.12 14.68 12.94
CA ASN A 66 10.34 14.64 12.12
C ASN A 66 10.07 14.17 10.66
N ASN A 67 8.94 14.57 10.08
CA ASN A 67 8.46 14.11 8.77
C ASN A 67 8.40 12.57 8.63
N LEU A 68 8.17 11.85 9.74
CA LEU A 68 8.09 10.39 9.79
C LEU A 68 9.41 9.69 9.35
N LEU A 69 10.55 10.37 9.41
CA LEU A 69 11.84 9.86 8.92
C LEU A 69 12.41 8.76 9.82
N THR A 70 12.20 8.83 11.13
CA THR A 70 12.78 7.89 12.10
C THR A 70 11.78 6.85 12.55
N ILE A 71 12.24 5.63 12.84
CA ILE A 71 11.38 4.55 13.35
C ILE A 71 10.68 4.96 14.66
N GLU A 72 11.36 5.71 15.52
CA GLU A 72 10.80 6.22 16.77
C GLU A 72 9.64 7.19 16.51
N SER A 73 9.83 8.14 15.58
CA SER A 73 8.76 9.08 15.21
C SER A 73 7.56 8.39 14.58
N GLN A 74 7.79 7.37 13.74
CA GLN A 74 6.72 6.59 13.14
C GLN A 74 5.91 5.82 14.20
N LYS A 75 6.58 5.23 15.20
CA LYS A 75 5.91 4.51 16.28
C LYS A 75 5.10 5.45 17.17
N LEU A 76 5.61 6.65 17.44
CA LEU A 76 4.88 7.67 18.17
C LEU A 76 3.61 8.07 17.41
N PHE A 77 3.75 8.36 16.11
CA PHE A 77 2.62 8.65 15.23
C PHE A 77 1.57 7.52 15.23
N GLU A 78 2.01 6.26 15.07
CA GLU A 78 1.12 5.10 15.11
C GLU A 78 0.38 4.93 16.45
N ALA A 79 1.06 5.22 17.56
CA ALA A 79 0.43 5.19 18.88
C ALA A 79 -0.64 6.27 19.02
N ASP A 80 -0.34 7.50 18.59
CA ASP A 80 -1.25 8.64 18.69
C ASP A 80 -2.50 8.46 17.82
N ILE A 81 -2.36 7.96 16.59
CA ILE A 81 -3.51 7.67 15.71
C ILE A 81 -4.37 6.55 16.31
N THR A 82 -3.74 5.51 16.87
CA THR A 82 -4.46 4.37 17.46
C THR A 82 -5.24 4.80 18.69
N GLU A 83 -4.63 5.62 19.56
CA GLU A 83 -5.31 6.16 20.73
C GLU A 83 -6.50 7.04 20.32
N LYS A 84 -6.32 7.89 19.30
CA LYS A 84 -7.36 8.77 18.79
C LYS A 84 -8.55 7.97 18.24
N VAL A 85 -8.31 6.94 17.43
CA VAL A 85 -9.36 6.03 16.93
C VAL A 85 -10.09 5.35 18.09
N LYS A 86 -9.35 4.79 19.06
CA LYS A 86 -9.94 4.12 20.25
C LYS A 86 -10.84 5.05 21.05
N ARG A 87 -10.44 6.32 21.21
CA ARG A 87 -11.22 7.33 21.94
C ARG A 87 -12.51 7.69 21.21
N MET A 88 -12.50 7.70 19.88
CA MET A 88 -13.68 8.05 19.09
C MET A 88 -14.69 6.89 19.01
N GLY A 89 -14.27 5.65 19.29
CA GLY A 89 -15.19 4.51 19.48
C GLY A 89 -15.81 3.97 18.19
N TYR A 90 -15.18 4.21 17.04
CA TYR A 90 -15.67 3.75 15.75
C TYR A 90 -15.52 2.24 15.59
N THR A 91 -16.61 1.59 15.20
CA THR A 91 -16.71 0.15 14.93
C THR A 91 -17.51 -0.13 13.65
N SER A 92 -17.95 0.93 12.96
CA SER A 92 -18.59 0.83 11.66
C SER A 92 -17.56 0.47 10.59
N ASN A 93 -17.93 -0.43 9.66
CA ASN A 93 -17.18 -0.72 8.43
C ASN A 93 -17.29 0.47 7.43
N GLU A 94 -17.18 1.69 7.92
CA GLU A 94 -17.25 2.92 7.15
C GLU A 94 -15.89 3.62 7.21
N VAL A 95 -15.59 4.39 6.17
CA VAL A 95 -14.36 5.16 6.12
C VAL A 95 -14.54 6.42 6.93
N ASP A 96 -13.63 6.63 7.89
CA ASP A 96 -13.60 7.81 8.74
C ASP A 96 -12.33 8.62 8.50
N ILE A 97 -12.40 9.92 8.82
CA ILE A 97 -11.33 10.88 8.59
C ILE A 97 -10.83 11.43 9.93
N ILE A 98 -9.52 11.44 10.11
CA ILE A 98 -8.82 12.02 11.24
C ILE A 98 -7.78 13.00 10.72
N VAL A 99 -7.80 14.22 11.26
CA VAL A 99 -6.72 15.19 11.07
C VAL A 99 -5.82 15.15 12.29
N LEU A 100 -4.51 14.99 12.09
CA LEU A 100 -3.50 15.00 13.17
C LEU A 100 -2.32 15.86 12.75
N GLU A 101 -2.12 16.98 13.44
CA GLU A 101 -1.13 18.01 13.09
C GLU A 101 -1.26 18.42 11.61
N THR A 102 -0.25 18.12 10.78
CA THR A 102 -0.23 18.43 9.35
C THR A 102 -0.63 17.25 8.46
N TYR A 103 -1.16 16.17 9.05
CA TYR A 103 -1.53 14.96 8.31
C TYR A 103 -3.04 14.77 8.26
N THR A 104 -3.54 14.49 7.06
CA THR A 104 -4.90 14.03 6.83
C THR A 104 -4.88 12.52 6.70
N ILE A 105 -5.59 11.83 7.59
CA ILE A 105 -5.56 10.39 7.75
C ILE A 105 -6.97 9.85 7.51
N LEU A 106 -7.09 8.96 6.55
CA LEU A 106 -8.30 8.18 6.35
C LEU A 106 -8.09 6.79 6.89
N PHE A 107 -9.08 6.26 7.59
CA PHE A 107 -8.98 4.93 8.16
C PHE A 107 -10.27 4.14 8.03
N LEU A 108 -10.10 2.82 8.04
CA LEU A 108 -11.18 1.83 8.03
C LEU A 108 -10.80 0.72 9.00
N SER A 109 -11.68 0.46 9.97
CA SER A 109 -11.55 -0.69 10.86
C SER A 109 -12.32 -1.88 10.28
N VAL A 110 -11.67 -3.04 10.20
CA VAL A 110 -12.30 -4.27 9.72
C VAL A 110 -11.85 -5.42 10.60
N ASN A 111 -12.80 -6.11 11.23
CA ASN A 111 -12.54 -7.22 12.15
C ASN A 111 -11.52 -6.85 13.25
N ASP A 112 -10.35 -7.49 13.26
CA ASP A 112 -9.25 -7.25 14.22
C ASP A 112 -8.15 -6.34 13.66
N ILE A 113 -8.36 -5.66 12.53
CA ILE A 113 -7.35 -4.81 11.90
C ILE A 113 -7.86 -3.39 11.64
N ASN A 114 -6.91 -2.47 11.53
CA ASN A 114 -7.14 -1.08 11.13
C ASN A 114 -6.25 -0.74 9.94
N ILE A 115 -6.84 -0.24 8.87
CA ILE A 115 -6.16 0.20 7.65
C ILE A 115 -6.17 1.72 7.63
N TYR A 116 -5.01 2.33 7.38
CA TYR A 116 -4.83 3.77 7.35
C TYR A 116 -4.13 4.19 6.04
N VAL A 117 -4.62 5.27 5.46
CA VAL A 117 -3.98 6.01 4.37
C VAL A 117 -3.70 7.41 4.87
N VAL A 118 -2.44 7.84 4.78
CA VAL A 118 -1.95 9.12 5.31
C VAL A 118 -1.50 10.01 4.16
N GLY A 119 -2.10 11.19 4.06
CA GLY A 119 -1.67 12.29 3.18
C GLY A 119 -1.25 13.52 3.98
N ASP A 120 -0.77 14.53 3.27
CA ASP A 120 -0.55 15.87 3.81
C ASP A 120 -1.88 16.60 4.00
N GLU A 121 -1.91 17.63 4.84
CA GLU A 121 -3.08 18.49 5.09
C GLU A 121 -3.63 19.17 3.82
N THR A 122 -2.79 19.27 2.79
CA THR A 122 -3.13 19.89 1.50
C THR A 122 -3.72 18.91 0.47
N ASN A 123 -3.69 17.60 0.75
CA ASN A 123 -4.19 16.60 -0.18
C ASN A 123 -5.72 16.51 -0.17
N ASN A 124 -6.29 16.17 -1.33
CA ASN A 124 -7.72 15.93 -1.48
C ASN A 124 -8.11 14.61 -0.80
N GLU A 125 -9.01 14.67 0.19
CA GLU A 125 -9.43 13.49 0.95
C GLU A 125 -10.17 12.46 0.09
N LEU A 126 -10.86 12.89 -0.98
CA LEU A 126 -11.54 11.98 -1.89
C LEU A 126 -10.58 11.02 -2.61
N ILE A 127 -9.39 11.50 -2.93
CA ILE A 127 -8.35 10.67 -3.55
C ILE A 127 -7.83 9.64 -2.54
N LEU A 128 -7.59 10.07 -1.30
CA LEU A 128 -7.18 9.17 -0.22
C LEU A 128 -8.27 8.14 0.11
N ASN A 129 -9.54 8.54 0.00
CA ASN A 129 -10.69 7.68 0.24
C ASN A 129 -10.78 6.58 -0.81
N GLU A 130 -10.69 6.96 -2.09
CA GLU A 130 -10.65 5.98 -3.18
C GLU A 130 -9.50 4.99 -2.97
N LEU A 131 -8.31 5.49 -2.62
CA LEU A 131 -7.16 4.63 -2.36
C LEU A 131 -7.37 3.66 -1.20
N LEU A 132 -7.95 4.13 -0.09
CA LEU A 132 -8.25 3.28 1.07
C LEU A 132 -9.23 2.16 0.70
N LEU A 133 -10.24 2.47 -0.09
CA LEU A 133 -11.18 1.48 -0.62
C LEU A 133 -10.48 0.50 -1.57
N THR A 134 -9.60 0.97 -2.45
CA THR A 134 -8.78 0.12 -3.32
C THR A 134 -7.91 -0.84 -2.50
N VAL A 135 -7.23 -0.35 -1.46
CA VAL A 135 -6.43 -1.19 -0.55
C VAL A 135 -7.32 -2.25 0.09
N HIS A 136 -8.45 -1.86 0.69
CA HIS A 136 -9.37 -2.79 1.34
C HIS A 136 -9.91 -3.87 0.38
N GLN A 137 -10.38 -3.48 -0.82
CA GLN A 137 -10.91 -4.42 -1.82
C GLN A 137 -9.83 -5.35 -2.38
N SER A 138 -8.63 -4.83 -2.60
CA SER A 138 -7.50 -5.63 -3.09
C SER A 138 -7.05 -6.63 -2.01
N LEU A 139 -6.98 -6.22 -0.74
CA LEU A 139 -6.66 -7.11 0.37
C LEU A 139 -7.69 -8.24 0.51
N LEU A 140 -8.99 -7.94 0.43
CA LEU A 140 -10.05 -8.95 0.41
C LEU A 140 -9.84 -9.97 -0.70
N SER A 141 -9.50 -9.51 -1.91
CA SER A 141 -9.26 -10.39 -3.06
C SER A 141 -8.05 -11.29 -2.83
N VAL A 142 -6.93 -10.75 -2.34
CA VAL A 142 -5.73 -11.53 -2.02
C VAL A 142 -5.99 -12.53 -0.89
N THR A 143 -6.81 -12.20 0.11
CA THR A 143 -7.05 -13.07 1.28
C THR A 143 -8.29 -13.96 1.16
N ASN A 144 -8.80 -14.20 -0.05
CA ASN A 144 -9.97 -15.05 -0.31
C ASN A 144 -11.24 -14.59 0.44
N ASN A 145 -11.53 -13.29 0.39
CA ASN A 145 -12.68 -12.61 1.00
C ASN A 145 -12.74 -12.69 2.54
N LYS A 146 -11.60 -12.91 3.20
CA LYS A 146 -11.50 -12.89 4.67
C LYS A 146 -10.33 -12.02 5.09
N ILE A 147 -10.63 -10.90 5.72
CA ILE A 147 -9.60 -9.95 6.16
C ILE A 147 -9.52 -9.98 7.68
N ASP A 148 -8.53 -10.73 8.18
CA ASP A 148 -8.19 -10.78 9.60
C ASP A 148 -6.67 -10.70 9.73
N ARG A 149 -6.17 -10.34 10.91
CA ARG A 149 -4.73 -10.31 11.21
C ARG A 149 -4.02 -11.60 10.79
N LYS A 150 -4.61 -12.76 11.11
CA LYS A 150 -4.04 -14.07 10.78
C LYS A 150 -3.92 -14.27 9.26
N HIS A 151 -4.97 -13.88 8.50
CA HIS A 151 -4.99 -14.06 7.05
C HIS A 151 -3.98 -13.13 6.36
N LEU A 152 -3.85 -11.88 6.82
CA LEU A 152 -2.84 -10.95 6.31
C LEU A 152 -1.42 -11.43 6.59
N LEU A 153 -1.13 -11.91 7.80
CA LEU A 153 0.20 -12.42 8.14
C LEU A 153 0.60 -13.65 7.31
N ASN A 154 -0.36 -14.52 6.98
CA ASN A 154 -0.10 -15.69 6.13
C ASN A 154 0.22 -15.31 4.67
N LYS A 155 -0.31 -14.18 4.17
CA LYS A 155 -0.09 -13.69 2.79
C LYS A 155 0.69 -12.37 2.75
N LEU A 156 1.57 -12.14 3.72
CA LEU A 156 2.26 -10.86 3.89
C LEU A 156 3.08 -10.44 2.65
N ASN A 157 3.68 -11.40 1.95
CA ASN A 157 4.42 -11.11 0.72
C ASN A 157 3.52 -10.51 -0.37
N SER A 158 2.38 -11.15 -0.65
CA SER A 158 1.40 -10.65 -1.62
C SER A 158 0.80 -9.31 -1.18
N VAL A 159 0.66 -9.06 0.14
CA VAL A 159 0.26 -7.75 0.67
C VAL A 159 1.26 -6.66 0.31
N TYR A 160 2.56 -6.87 0.49
CA TYR A 160 3.56 -5.86 0.13
C TYR A 160 3.64 -5.63 -1.38
N LEU A 161 3.58 -6.68 -2.19
CA LEU A 161 3.53 -6.55 -3.66
C LEU A 161 2.30 -5.73 -4.12
N LEU A 162 1.14 -5.97 -3.51
CA LEU A 162 -0.07 -5.19 -3.76
C LEU A 162 0.12 -3.72 -3.38
N LEU A 163 0.78 -3.43 -2.25
CA LEU A 163 1.08 -2.04 -1.86
C LEU A 163 2.08 -1.35 -2.81
N ASP A 164 2.94 -2.11 -3.47
CA ASP A 164 3.86 -1.61 -4.51
C ASP A 164 3.13 -1.27 -5.82
N GLU A 165 2.15 -2.07 -6.22
CA GLU A 165 1.29 -1.78 -7.39
C GLU A 165 0.34 -0.60 -7.14
N ILE A 166 -0.11 -0.38 -5.90
CA ILE A 166 -1.00 0.71 -5.53
C ILE A 166 -0.29 2.06 -5.59
N ALA A 167 0.89 2.14 -4.96
CA ALA A 167 1.63 3.39 -4.87
C ALA A 167 3.14 3.16 -4.78
N ASP A 168 3.87 4.00 -5.50
CA ASP A 168 5.32 4.04 -5.46
C ASP A 168 5.78 5.44 -5.10
N SER A 169 6.72 5.53 -4.15
CA SER A 169 7.34 6.80 -3.74
C SER A 169 6.34 7.90 -3.36
N GLY A 170 5.16 7.50 -2.89
CA GLY A 170 4.09 8.41 -2.46
C GLY A 170 3.25 8.96 -3.61
N ILE A 171 3.43 8.43 -4.82
CA ILE A 171 2.63 8.67 -6.02
C ILE A 171 1.67 7.49 -6.16
N ILE A 172 0.38 7.79 -6.35
CA ILE A 172 -0.63 6.77 -6.62
C ILE A 172 -0.46 6.28 -8.06
N MET A 173 -0.32 4.96 -8.22
CA MET A 173 -0.06 4.32 -9.51
C MET A 173 -1.33 3.73 -10.11
N GLU A 174 -2.14 3.05 -9.30
CA GLU A 174 -3.36 2.37 -9.74
C GLU A 174 -4.44 2.43 -8.66
N THR A 175 -5.68 2.70 -9.06
CA THR A 175 -6.84 2.77 -8.15
C THR A 175 -7.84 1.63 -8.38
N ASN A 176 -7.74 0.88 -9.48
CA ASN A 176 -8.66 -0.23 -9.72
C ASN A 176 -8.13 -1.54 -9.12
N PRO A 177 -8.82 -2.15 -8.14
CA PRO A 177 -8.37 -3.38 -7.48
C PRO A 177 -8.22 -4.55 -8.45
N ASN A 178 -9.11 -4.69 -9.43
CA ASN A 178 -9.06 -5.82 -10.36
C ASN A 178 -7.79 -5.79 -11.21
N VAL A 179 -7.35 -4.60 -11.60
CA VAL A 179 -6.13 -4.41 -12.40
C VAL A 179 -4.90 -4.76 -11.56
N ILE A 180 -4.86 -4.31 -10.32
CA ILE A 180 -3.78 -4.59 -9.35
C ILE A 180 -3.65 -6.09 -9.13
N ILE A 181 -4.77 -6.76 -8.85
CA ILE A 181 -4.80 -8.21 -8.57
C ILE A 181 -4.36 -9.02 -9.79
N ASN A 182 -4.81 -8.63 -10.99
CA ASN A 182 -4.37 -9.30 -12.21
C ASN A 182 -2.85 -9.15 -12.42
N ARG A 183 -2.29 -7.95 -12.21
CA ARG A 183 -0.83 -7.73 -12.32
C ARG A 183 -0.05 -8.54 -11.29
N LEU A 184 -0.54 -8.57 -10.05
CA LEU A 184 0.05 -9.36 -8.96
C LEU A 184 0.16 -10.86 -9.33
N TYR A 185 -0.93 -11.45 -9.85
CA TYR A 185 -0.93 -12.88 -10.24
C TYR A 185 -0.19 -13.17 -11.55
N MET A 186 -0.07 -12.20 -12.46
CA MET A 186 0.80 -12.37 -13.64
C MET A 186 2.28 -12.37 -13.25
N GLN A 187 2.63 -11.71 -12.15
CA GLN A 187 3.99 -11.68 -11.60
C GLN A 187 4.31 -12.96 -10.80
N GLU A 188 3.33 -13.49 -10.06
CA GLU A 188 3.37 -14.84 -9.48
C GLU A 188 3.11 -15.89 -10.57
N GLY A 189 4.06 -16.07 -11.50
CA GLY A 189 3.93 -16.98 -12.63
C GLY A 189 3.59 -18.42 -12.23
N ASP A 190 2.29 -18.69 -12.11
CA ASP A 190 1.70 -20.01 -12.23
C ASP A 190 0.51 -19.85 -13.18
N PHE A 191 0.69 -20.41 -14.37
CA PHE A 191 -0.31 -20.50 -15.42
C PHE A 191 -1.56 -21.16 -14.82
N GLN A 192 -2.52 -20.39 -14.33
CA GLN A 192 -3.89 -20.88 -14.27
C GLN A 192 -4.32 -21.06 -15.71
N GLU A 193 -4.17 -22.30 -16.18
CA GLU A 193 -4.62 -22.79 -17.47
C GLU A 193 -5.96 -22.10 -17.79
N PRO A 194 -6.05 -21.27 -18.85
CA PRO A 194 -7.21 -20.43 -19.04
C PRO A 194 -8.43 -21.32 -19.22
N THR A 195 -9.27 -21.38 -18.18
CA THR A 195 -10.52 -22.16 -18.16
C THR A 195 -11.42 -21.75 -19.33
N ALA A 196 -11.34 -20.48 -19.76
CA ALA A 196 -11.98 -19.96 -20.97
C ALA A 196 -11.46 -20.61 -22.27
N LEU A 197 -10.16 -20.91 -22.36
CA LEU A 197 -9.56 -21.55 -23.53
C LEU A 197 -9.93 -23.03 -23.58
N ASN A 198 -9.96 -23.72 -22.44
CA ASN A 198 -10.43 -25.11 -22.37
C ASN A 198 -11.93 -25.25 -22.70
N GLN A 199 -12.76 -24.29 -22.28
CA GLN A 199 -14.18 -24.21 -22.69
C GLN A 199 -14.35 -23.89 -24.18
N ALA A 200 -13.53 -22.98 -24.72
CA ALA A 200 -13.52 -22.67 -26.15
C ALA A 200 -13.07 -23.88 -27.00
N ILE A 201 -12.06 -24.63 -26.55
CA ILE A 201 -11.62 -25.87 -27.21
C ILE A 201 -12.70 -26.95 -27.13
N SER A 202 -13.34 -27.13 -25.97
CA SER A 202 -14.41 -28.12 -25.81
C SER A 202 -15.62 -27.79 -26.70
N SER A 203 -16.07 -26.54 -26.71
CA SER A 203 -17.19 -26.11 -27.56
C SER A 203 -16.85 -26.19 -29.05
N ALA A 204 -15.62 -25.86 -29.46
CA ALA A 204 -15.16 -26.05 -30.84
C ALA A 204 -15.16 -27.54 -31.24
N LYS A 205 -14.69 -28.43 -30.36
CA LYS A 205 -14.75 -29.88 -30.59
C LYS A 205 -16.19 -30.37 -30.77
N ASP A 206 -17.11 -29.94 -29.92
CA ASP A 206 -18.53 -30.33 -29.99
C ASP A 206 -19.20 -29.85 -31.29
N ASN A 207 -18.86 -28.65 -31.75
CA ASN A 207 -19.37 -28.11 -33.01
C ASN A 207 -18.84 -28.87 -34.23
N ILE A 208 -17.56 -29.28 -34.22
CA ILE A 208 -16.98 -30.11 -35.29
C ILE A 208 -17.63 -31.49 -35.32
N ILE A 209 -17.82 -32.12 -34.15
CA ILE A 209 -18.46 -33.44 -34.05
C ILE A 209 -19.89 -33.39 -34.61
N ARG A 210 -20.67 -32.37 -34.26
CA ARG A 210 -22.02 -32.18 -34.80
C ARG A 210 -22.01 -31.97 -36.32
N SER A 211 -21.09 -31.16 -36.84
CA SER A 211 -20.96 -30.92 -38.27
C SER A 211 -20.61 -32.18 -39.08
N LEU A 212 -19.87 -33.12 -38.48
CA LEU A 212 -19.51 -34.39 -39.11
C LEU A 212 -20.64 -35.43 -39.03
N LEU A 213 -21.42 -35.44 -37.95
CA LEU A 213 -22.55 -36.36 -37.77
C LEU A 213 -23.81 -35.92 -38.52
N SER A 214 -24.00 -34.61 -38.78
CA SER A 214 -25.14 -34.09 -39.54
C SER A 214 -24.91 -34.06 -41.06
N GLY A 215 -23.78 -34.59 -41.55
CA GLY A 215 -23.37 -34.59 -42.95
C GLY A 215 -23.57 -35.93 -43.65
N THR A 216 -24.77 -36.49 -43.60
CA THR A 216 -25.31 -37.55 -44.49
C THR A 216 -26.81 -37.44 -44.53
#